data_AF-A0A0J9WP86-F1
#
_entry.id   AF-A0A0J9WP86-F1
#
_cell.length_a   1.000
_cell.length_b   1.000
_cell.length_c   1.000
_cell.angle_alpha   90.00
_cell.angle_beta   90.00
_cell.angle_gamma   90.00
#
_symmetry.space_group_name_H-M   'P 1'
#
loop_
_entity.id
_entity.type
_entity.pdbx_description
1 polymer ?
#
loop_
_entity_poly.entity_id
_entity_poly.type
_entity_poly.pdbx_seq_one_letter_code
_entity_poly.pdbx_strand_id
1 'polypeptide(L)'
;MMSVSMDCRPLVRGFYWASEDGTLADPYFGFASRILYLIFETSILNADFAEAKLGSQTRGYSFAERSQKIESELQSWVCPSGHDDSPLALLGEAYRNAALIHLYRTLARYINSYSGILKAKLKACVESICKLSRQVSEGCLVECSLLFPLFMAGGEAHETSEIEIIREKLGEMIKWRKFRNVEACLDVLDEVWRRRMDGSRREDQDKVDWLDVVKQRGWKLSIS
;
A
#
# COMPACT_ATOMS: atom_id res chain seq x y z
N MET A 1 -1.48 -9.88 3.14
CA MET A 1 -1.90 -8.49 3.44
C MET A 1 -2.19 -8.19 4.90
N MET A 2 -2.56 -9.18 5.73
CA MET A 2 -2.78 -9.00 7.17
C MET A 2 -1.62 -8.30 7.91
N SER A 3 -0.37 -8.59 7.55
CA SER A 3 0.82 -7.94 8.14
C SER A 3 0.85 -6.42 7.95
N VAL A 4 0.22 -5.92 6.89
CA VAL A 4 0.08 -4.49 6.62
C VAL A 4 -1.07 -3.93 7.46
N SER A 5 -2.28 -4.49 7.33
CA SER A 5 -3.47 -3.97 8.02
C SER A 5 -3.40 -4.05 9.54
N MET A 6 -2.64 -5.01 10.07
CA MET A 6 -2.42 -5.21 11.50
C MET A 6 -1.10 -4.63 12.01
N ASP A 7 -0.29 -4.00 11.12
CA ASP A 7 1.01 -3.42 11.45
C ASP A 7 1.93 -4.41 12.20
N CYS A 8 1.99 -5.66 11.72
CA CYS A 8 2.67 -6.77 12.39
C CYS A 8 3.53 -7.60 11.43
N ARG A 9 4.34 -8.52 11.97
CA ARG A 9 5.13 -9.44 11.14
C ARG A 9 4.20 -10.40 10.39
N PRO A 10 4.54 -10.78 9.14
CA PRO A 10 3.81 -11.82 8.42
C PRO A 10 3.92 -13.15 9.18
N LEU A 11 2.82 -13.91 9.20
CA LEU A 11 2.76 -15.23 9.86
C LEU A 11 3.70 -16.24 9.22
N VAL A 12 3.85 -16.18 7.90
CA VAL A 12 4.77 -17.04 7.17
C VAL A 12 5.83 -16.18 6.47
N ARG A 13 7.07 -16.65 6.53
CA ARG A 13 8.25 -15.96 6.00
C ARG A 13 8.80 -16.67 4.77
N GLY A 14 9.51 -15.92 3.93
CA GLY A 14 10.17 -16.44 2.74
C GLY A 14 9.31 -16.35 1.48
N PHE A 15 9.88 -16.85 0.38
CA PHE A 15 9.30 -16.77 -0.96
C PHE A 15 8.86 -18.14 -1.48
N TYR A 16 8.30 -18.98 -0.61
CA TYR A 16 8.01 -20.39 -0.91
C TYR A 16 6.72 -20.60 -1.72
N TRP A 17 5.86 -19.58 -1.85
CA TRP A 17 4.62 -19.63 -2.63
C TRP A 17 4.77 -19.10 -4.06
N ALA A 18 5.93 -18.57 -4.42
CA ALA A 18 6.14 -18.08 -5.77
C ALA A 18 6.41 -19.26 -6.70
N SER A 19 5.67 -19.32 -7.80
CA SER A 19 5.96 -20.23 -8.90
C SER A 19 7.42 -20.07 -9.33
N GLU A 20 8.13 -21.19 -9.52
CA GLU A 20 9.46 -21.18 -10.15
C GLU A 20 9.39 -20.57 -11.56
N ASP A 21 8.23 -20.73 -12.21
CA ASP A 21 7.91 -20.09 -13.48
C ASP A 21 7.20 -18.75 -13.25
N GLY A 22 7.97 -17.66 -13.33
CA GLY A 22 7.48 -16.29 -13.20
C GLY A 22 6.67 -15.77 -14.39
N THR A 23 6.43 -16.60 -15.41
CA THR A 23 5.62 -16.25 -16.59
C THR A 23 4.15 -16.54 -16.42
N LEU A 24 3.76 -17.27 -15.36
CA LEU A 24 2.37 -17.56 -15.05
C LEU A 24 1.78 -16.55 -14.08
N ALA A 25 0.63 -15.99 -14.45
CA ALA A 25 -0.13 -15.10 -13.58
C ALA A 25 -0.81 -15.89 -12.45
N ASP A 26 -0.65 -15.41 -11.21
CA ASP A 26 -1.40 -15.93 -10.08
C ASP A 26 -2.88 -15.53 -10.18
N PRO A 27 -3.84 -16.43 -9.88
CA PRO A 27 -5.27 -16.13 -9.96
C PRO A 27 -5.75 -14.98 -9.06
N TYR A 28 -5.06 -14.69 -7.96
CA TYR A 28 -5.47 -13.68 -6.97
C TYR A 28 -4.78 -12.34 -7.16
N PHE A 29 -3.50 -12.35 -7.51
CA PHE A 29 -2.66 -11.14 -7.58
C PHE A 29 -1.86 -11.01 -8.89
N GLY A 30 -2.18 -11.80 -9.90
CA GLY A 30 -1.53 -11.74 -11.21
C GLY A 30 -0.02 -11.94 -11.09
N PHE A 31 0.75 -11.03 -11.68
CA PHE A 31 2.21 -11.09 -11.65
C PHE A 31 2.85 -10.47 -10.40
N ALA A 32 2.06 -10.07 -9.40
CA ALA A 32 2.55 -9.34 -8.24
C ALA A 32 3.16 -10.24 -7.14
N SER A 33 3.45 -11.52 -7.40
CA SER A 33 4.01 -12.45 -6.39
C SER A 33 5.28 -11.91 -5.74
N ARG A 34 6.24 -11.41 -6.54
CA ARG A 34 7.47 -10.79 -6.04
C ARG A 34 7.20 -9.51 -5.25
N ILE A 35 6.24 -8.72 -5.69
CA ILE A 35 5.84 -7.49 -4.99
C ILE A 35 5.24 -7.83 -3.61
N LEU A 36 4.39 -8.85 -3.52
CA LEU A 36 3.82 -9.31 -2.25
C LEU A 36 4.90 -9.76 -1.25
N TYR A 37 5.94 -10.43 -1.74
CA TYR A 37 7.10 -10.77 -0.93
C TYR A 37 7.80 -9.51 -0.38
N LEU A 38 8.02 -8.50 -1.23
CA LEU A 38 8.65 -7.25 -0.81
C LEU A 38 7.78 -6.45 0.18
N ILE A 39 6.45 -6.55 0.07
CA ILE A 39 5.51 -6.02 1.08
C ILE A 39 5.73 -6.70 2.43
N PHE A 40 5.91 -8.02 2.44
CA PHE A 40 6.19 -8.77 3.68
C PHE A 40 7.56 -8.42 4.26
N GLU A 41 8.59 -8.30 3.43
CA GLU A 41 9.91 -7.84 3.88
C GLU A 41 9.85 -6.42 4.48
N THR A 42 9.00 -5.55 3.94
CA THR A 42 8.73 -4.23 4.50
C THR A 42 8.02 -4.32 5.86
N SER A 43 7.03 -5.20 6.02
CA SER A 43 6.39 -5.44 7.32
C SER A 43 7.38 -6.00 8.37
N ILE A 44 8.31 -6.87 7.97
CA ILE A 44 9.39 -7.35 8.85
C ILE A 44 10.31 -6.19 9.24
N LEU A 45 10.71 -5.37 8.27
CA LEU A 45 11.54 -4.18 8.49
C LEU A 45 10.87 -3.20 9.48
N ASN A 46 9.57 -2.94 9.33
CA ASN A 46 8.79 -2.09 10.25
C ASN A 46 8.80 -2.63 11.69
N ALA A 47 8.61 -3.94 11.87
CA ALA A 47 8.66 -4.56 13.19
C ALA A 47 10.06 -4.47 13.81
N ASP A 48 11.11 -4.69 13.02
CA ASP A 48 12.50 -4.55 13.48
C ASP A 48 12.82 -3.09 13.88
N PHE A 49 12.31 -2.10 13.15
CA PHE A 49 12.41 -0.69 13.53
C PHE A 49 11.71 -0.40 14.86
N ALA A 50 10.49 -0.91 15.05
CA ALA A 50 9.73 -0.72 16.28
C ALA A 50 10.46 -1.31 17.50
N GLU A 51 11.00 -2.53 17.36
CA GLU A 51 11.80 -3.20 18.40
C GLU A 51 13.09 -2.41 18.70
N ALA A 52 13.80 -1.93 17.66
CA ALA A 52 15.02 -1.15 17.83
C ALA A 52 14.78 0.25 18.43
N LYS A 53 13.61 0.85 18.23
CA LYS A 53 13.22 2.10 18.89
C LYS A 53 13.01 1.88 20.39
N LEU A 54 12.53 0.71 20.79
CA LEU A 54 12.32 0.32 22.19
C LEU A 54 13.60 -0.14 22.89
N GLY A 55 14.53 -0.77 22.15
CA GLY A 55 15.83 -1.22 22.64
C GLY A 55 16.97 -0.34 22.13
N SER A 56 17.53 0.52 22.97
CA SER A 56 18.68 1.36 22.65
C SER A 56 19.90 0.53 22.21
N GLN A 57 20.08 0.31 20.90
CA GLN A 57 21.38 -0.05 20.29
C GLN A 57 21.39 -0.02 18.73
N THR A 58 22.35 0.73 18.22
CA THR A 58 23.19 0.58 17.01
C THR A 58 22.81 -0.46 15.93
N ARG A 59 21.68 -0.28 15.22
CA ARG A 59 21.34 -1.06 14.00
C ARG A 59 21.11 -0.23 12.73
N GLY A 60 21.38 1.08 12.76
CA GLY A 60 21.03 2.01 11.68
C GLY A 60 21.52 1.62 10.27
N TYR A 61 22.76 1.11 10.14
CA TYR A 61 23.32 0.71 8.85
C TYR A 61 22.58 -0.46 8.19
N SER A 62 22.13 -1.45 8.98
CA SER A 62 21.40 -2.61 8.46
C SER A 62 20.02 -2.23 7.92
N PHE A 63 19.37 -1.23 8.53
CA PHE A 63 18.04 -0.79 8.09
C PHE A 63 18.09 0.00 6.78
N ALA A 64 19.08 0.88 6.63
CA ALA A 64 19.27 1.65 5.40
C ALA A 64 19.50 0.70 4.21
N GLU A 65 20.44 -0.24 4.33
CA GLU A 65 20.75 -1.22 3.28
C GLU A 65 19.53 -2.07 2.89
N ARG A 66 18.79 -2.59 3.88
CA ARG A 66 17.57 -3.39 3.63
C ARG A 66 16.50 -2.56 2.93
N SER A 67 16.27 -1.33 3.38
CA SER A 67 15.28 -0.44 2.77
C SER A 67 15.63 -0.08 1.33
N GLN A 68 16.91 0.23 1.06
CA GLN A 68 17.41 0.54 -0.28
C GLN A 68 17.30 -0.67 -1.21
N LYS A 69 17.58 -1.88 -0.72
CA LYS A 69 17.41 -3.12 -1.47
C LYS A 69 15.95 -3.34 -1.86
N ILE A 70 15.02 -3.25 -0.90
CA ILE A 70 13.58 -3.38 -1.18
C ILE A 70 13.13 -2.32 -2.20
N GLU A 71 13.51 -1.06 -2.00
CA GLU A 71 13.16 0.03 -2.92
C GLU A 71 13.69 -0.23 -4.34
N SER A 72 14.95 -0.64 -4.47
CA SER A 72 15.59 -0.88 -5.76
C SER A 72 14.94 -2.06 -6.51
N GLU A 73 14.59 -3.13 -5.79
CA GLU A 73 13.85 -4.26 -6.35
C GLU A 73 12.43 -3.86 -6.79
N LEU A 74 11.72 -3.02 -6.02
CA LEU A 74 10.40 -2.50 -6.40
C LEU A 74 10.48 -1.53 -7.58
N GLN A 75 11.56 -0.76 -7.72
CA GLN A 75 11.73 0.18 -8.83
C GLN A 75 12.15 -0.51 -10.13
N SER A 76 12.91 -1.60 -10.04
CA SER A 76 13.38 -2.36 -11.20
C SER A 76 12.41 -3.46 -11.65
N TRP A 77 11.36 -3.74 -10.88
CA TRP A 77 10.35 -4.71 -11.27
C TRP A 77 9.62 -4.27 -12.54
N VAL A 78 9.43 -5.23 -13.45
CA VAL A 78 8.67 -5.07 -14.71
C VAL A 78 7.69 -6.24 -14.81
N CYS A 79 6.50 -5.97 -15.35
CA CYS A 79 5.49 -7.00 -15.52
C CYS A 79 5.96 -8.08 -16.53
N PRO A 80 5.94 -9.37 -16.16
CA PRO A 80 6.28 -10.48 -17.06
C PRO A 80 5.35 -10.66 -18.27
N SER A 81 4.18 -10.01 -18.31
CA SER A 81 3.20 -10.19 -19.38
C SER A 81 3.65 -9.69 -20.76
N GLY A 82 4.71 -8.88 -20.84
CA GLY A 82 5.22 -8.31 -22.09
C GLY A 82 4.30 -7.28 -22.76
N HIS A 83 3.14 -6.99 -22.17
CA HIS A 83 2.15 -6.02 -22.66
C HIS A 83 1.78 -5.04 -21.54
N ASP A 84 2.36 -3.85 -21.60
CA ASP A 84 2.28 -2.82 -20.56
C ASP A 84 0.85 -2.36 -20.26
N ASP A 85 -0.05 -2.39 -21.27
CA ASP A 85 -1.44 -1.94 -21.13
C ASP A 85 -2.43 -3.06 -20.77
N SER A 86 -1.96 -4.30 -20.56
CA SER A 86 -2.85 -5.40 -20.17
C SER A 86 -3.43 -5.17 -18.76
N PRO A 87 -4.69 -5.57 -18.47
CA PRO A 87 -5.26 -5.39 -17.14
C PRO A 87 -4.43 -5.98 -16.00
N LEU A 88 -3.71 -7.09 -16.26
CA LEU A 88 -2.80 -7.71 -15.29
C LEU A 88 -1.50 -6.92 -15.10
N ALA A 89 -0.98 -6.26 -16.14
CA ALA A 89 0.16 -5.35 -16.02
C ALA A 89 -0.22 -4.11 -15.21
N LEU A 90 -1.37 -3.50 -15.51
CA LEU A 90 -1.91 -2.38 -14.74
C LEU A 90 -2.11 -2.74 -13.26
N LEU A 91 -2.62 -3.95 -12.99
CA LEU A 91 -2.74 -4.47 -11.62
C LEU A 91 -1.38 -4.61 -10.95
N GLY A 92 -0.40 -5.23 -11.61
CA GLY A 92 0.95 -5.39 -11.08
C GLY A 92 1.62 -4.05 -10.76
N GLU A 93 1.49 -3.07 -11.65
CA GLU A 93 1.97 -1.70 -11.44
C GLU A 93 1.28 -1.02 -10.26
N ALA A 94 -0.03 -1.22 -10.07
CA ALA A 94 -0.75 -0.70 -8.92
C ALA A 94 -0.23 -1.31 -7.60
N TYR A 95 0.00 -2.63 -7.58
CA TYR A 95 0.62 -3.32 -6.44
C TYR A 95 2.04 -2.81 -6.14
N ARG A 96 2.84 -2.56 -7.17
CA ARG A 96 4.20 -2.04 -7.05
C ARG A 96 4.21 -0.67 -6.39
N ASN A 97 3.34 0.24 -6.83
CA ASN A 97 3.19 1.56 -6.22
C ASN A 97 2.67 1.47 -4.78
N ALA A 98 1.74 0.55 -4.50
CA ALA A 98 1.23 0.34 -3.15
C ALA A 98 2.30 -0.21 -2.19
N ALA A 99 3.18 -1.08 -2.68
CA ALA A 99 4.33 -1.58 -1.93
C ALA A 99 5.35 -0.47 -1.64
N LEU A 100 5.60 0.41 -2.61
CA LEU A 100 6.44 1.60 -2.41
C LEU A 100 5.83 2.54 -1.36
N ILE A 101 4.51 2.77 -1.39
CA ILE A 101 3.81 3.54 -0.34
C ILE A 101 4.04 2.90 1.04
N HIS A 102 3.87 1.58 1.16
CA HIS A 102 4.09 0.87 2.43
C HIS A 102 5.52 1.05 2.95
N LEU A 103 6.51 0.96 2.06
CA LEU A 103 7.91 1.18 2.39
C LEU A 103 8.18 2.62 2.84
N TYR A 104 7.75 3.61 2.05
CA TYR A 104 8.01 5.01 2.36
C TYR A 104 7.30 5.46 3.64
N ARG A 105 6.08 4.98 3.91
CA ARG A 105 5.39 5.18 5.18
C ARG A 105 6.18 4.57 6.34
N THR A 106 6.70 3.35 6.16
CA THR A 106 7.56 2.70 7.17
C THR A 106 8.78 3.57 7.47
N LEU A 107 9.49 4.05 6.44
CA LEU A 107 10.67 4.89 6.63
C LEU A 107 10.33 6.24 7.29
N ALA A 108 9.23 6.88 6.90
CA ALA A 108 8.80 8.16 7.44
C ALA A 108 8.47 8.10 8.95
N ARG A 109 8.03 6.94 9.47
CA ARG A 109 7.75 6.76 10.91
C ARG A 109 9.00 6.77 11.80
N TYR A 110 10.16 6.41 11.24
CA TYR A 110 11.38 6.22 12.03
C TYR A 110 12.53 7.14 11.61
N ILE A 111 12.50 7.70 10.39
CA ILE A 111 13.58 8.49 9.81
C ILE A 111 13.08 9.88 9.39
N ASN A 112 13.16 10.84 10.31
CA ASN A 112 12.67 12.21 10.08
C ASN A 112 13.50 13.02 9.08
N SER A 113 14.77 12.66 8.85
CA SER A 113 15.71 13.42 8.01
C SER A 113 15.34 13.47 6.53
N TYR A 114 14.46 12.59 6.05
CA TYR A 114 14.07 12.50 4.63
C TYR A 114 12.61 12.87 4.36
N SER A 115 11.95 13.56 5.30
CA SER A 115 10.50 13.80 5.26
C SER A 115 10.02 14.45 3.95
N GLY A 116 10.73 15.44 3.41
CA GLY A 116 10.36 16.09 2.14
C GLY A 116 10.46 15.17 0.92
N ILE A 117 11.54 14.39 0.81
CA ILE A 117 11.76 13.46 -0.31
C ILE A 117 10.74 12.31 -0.24
N LEU A 118 10.51 11.75 0.95
CA LEU A 118 9.53 10.68 1.14
C LEU A 118 8.12 11.16 0.81
N LYS A 119 7.73 12.38 1.21
CA LYS A 119 6.45 12.99 0.83
C LYS A 119 6.27 13.10 -0.69
N ALA A 120 7.30 13.56 -1.41
CA ALA A 120 7.25 13.64 -2.87
C ALA A 120 7.10 12.24 -3.52
N LYS A 121 7.84 11.24 -3.01
CA LYS A 121 7.75 9.86 -3.49
C LYS A 121 6.38 9.23 -3.21
N LEU A 122 5.80 9.48 -2.03
CA LEU A 122 4.45 9.05 -1.67
C LEU A 122 3.42 9.64 -2.63
N LYS A 123 3.45 10.96 -2.84
CA LYS A 123 2.57 11.65 -3.79
C LYS A 123 2.64 11.05 -5.19
N ALA A 124 3.85 10.81 -5.71
CA ALA A 124 4.02 10.21 -7.03
C ALA A 124 3.39 8.78 -7.13
N CYS A 125 3.44 8.00 -6.05
CA CYS A 125 2.80 6.68 -6.01
C CYS A 125 1.27 6.78 -5.98
N VAL A 126 0.72 7.73 -5.21
CA VAL A 126 -0.73 8.01 -5.17
C VAL A 126 -1.24 8.42 -6.55
N GLU A 127 -0.58 9.40 -7.19
CA GLU A 127 -0.90 9.86 -8.54
C GLU A 127 -0.85 8.70 -9.55
N SER A 128 0.15 7.83 -9.44
CA SER A 128 0.29 6.65 -10.31
C SER A 128 -0.87 5.67 -10.13
N ILE A 129 -1.28 5.36 -8.89
CA ILE A 129 -2.42 4.47 -8.61
C ILE A 129 -3.73 5.09 -9.11
N CYS A 130 -3.94 6.40 -8.92
CA CYS A 130 -5.10 7.13 -9.47
C CYS A 130 -5.13 7.11 -11.01
N LYS A 131 -3.97 7.16 -11.67
CA LYS A 131 -3.87 7.04 -13.13
C LYS A 131 -4.15 5.62 -13.61
N LEU A 132 -3.60 4.60 -12.93
CA LEU A 132 -3.75 3.19 -13.31
C LEU A 132 -5.20 2.70 -13.10
N SER A 133 -5.81 3.06 -11.96
CA SER A 133 -7.19 2.65 -11.64
C SER A 133 -8.24 3.17 -12.64
N ARG A 134 -8.01 4.33 -13.26
CA ARG A 134 -8.87 4.85 -14.33
C ARG A 134 -8.75 4.09 -15.65
N GLN A 135 -7.63 3.40 -15.88
CA GLN A 135 -7.42 2.60 -17.10
C GLN A 135 -8.02 1.20 -16.99
N VAL A 136 -8.24 0.70 -15.76
CA VAL A 136 -8.95 -0.55 -15.53
C VAL A 136 -10.42 -0.34 -15.85
N SER A 137 -10.91 -1.02 -16.89
CA SER A 137 -12.31 -0.96 -17.31
C SER A 137 -13.25 -1.47 -16.23
N GLU A 138 -14.40 -0.81 -16.08
CA GLU A 138 -15.47 -1.22 -15.17
C GLU A 138 -15.90 -2.66 -15.45
N GLY A 139 -16.02 -3.48 -14.40
CA GLY A 139 -16.45 -4.87 -14.51
C GLY A 139 -15.34 -5.85 -14.91
N CYS A 140 -14.11 -5.36 -15.16
CA CYS A 140 -12.95 -6.23 -15.33
C CYS A 140 -12.69 -7.03 -14.03
N LEU A 141 -12.24 -8.28 -14.15
CA LEU A 141 -12.00 -9.12 -12.97
C LEU A 141 -10.87 -8.57 -12.09
N VAL A 142 -9.85 -7.93 -12.70
CA VAL A 142 -8.69 -7.38 -11.96
C VAL A 142 -9.09 -6.25 -11.01
N GLU A 143 -10.23 -5.61 -11.24
CA GLU A 143 -10.81 -4.58 -10.36
C GLU A 143 -10.98 -5.11 -8.93
N CYS A 144 -11.36 -6.39 -8.79
CA CYS A 144 -11.55 -7.06 -7.50
C CYS A 144 -10.26 -7.09 -6.66
N SER A 145 -9.10 -7.08 -7.33
CA SER A 145 -7.79 -7.18 -6.69
C SER A 145 -7.16 -5.80 -6.43
N LEU A 146 -7.84 -4.69 -6.75
CA LEU A 146 -7.35 -3.32 -6.54
C LEU A 146 -7.59 -2.77 -5.13
N LEU A 147 -8.28 -3.51 -4.24
CA LEU A 147 -8.57 -3.03 -2.89
C LEU A 147 -7.30 -2.62 -2.14
N PHE A 148 -6.26 -3.45 -2.16
CA PHE A 148 -5.00 -3.10 -1.49
C PHE A 148 -4.37 -1.83 -2.05
N PRO A 149 -4.09 -1.72 -3.37
CA PRO A 149 -3.55 -0.50 -3.94
C PRO A 149 -4.37 0.76 -3.65
N LEU A 150 -5.69 0.70 -3.83
CA LEU A 150 -6.58 1.83 -3.59
C LEU A 150 -6.60 2.22 -2.11
N PHE A 151 -6.59 1.25 -1.19
CA PHE A 151 -6.55 1.54 0.24
C PHE A 151 -5.24 2.22 0.66
N MET A 152 -4.10 1.73 0.17
CA MET A 152 -2.79 2.34 0.46
C MET A 152 -2.69 3.76 -0.12
N ALA A 153 -3.16 3.96 -1.36
CA ALA A 153 -3.20 5.28 -1.96
C ALA A 153 -4.16 6.22 -1.20
N GLY A 154 -5.33 5.73 -0.81
CA GLY A 154 -6.34 6.52 -0.10
C GLY A 154 -5.85 6.97 1.27
N GLY A 155 -5.08 6.13 1.94
CA GLY A 155 -4.42 6.47 3.20
C GLY A 155 -3.43 7.63 3.07
N GLU A 156 -2.84 7.84 1.90
CA GLU A 156 -1.86 8.91 1.61
C GLU A 156 -2.41 10.03 0.73
N ALA A 157 -3.68 9.96 0.32
CA ALA A 157 -4.31 10.99 -0.50
C ALA A 157 -4.57 12.25 0.34
N HIS A 158 -4.21 13.40 -0.21
CA HIS A 158 -4.39 14.72 0.42
C HIS A 158 -5.15 15.68 -0.47
N GLU A 159 -5.09 15.51 -1.79
CA GLU A 159 -5.82 16.35 -2.73
C GLU A 159 -7.25 15.82 -2.90
N THR A 160 -8.24 16.73 -2.98
CA THR A 160 -9.65 16.37 -3.17
C THR A 160 -9.87 15.49 -4.40
N SER A 161 -9.15 15.77 -5.50
CA SER A 161 -9.26 15.00 -6.74
C SER A 161 -8.76 13.55 -6.60
N GLU A 162 -7.71 13.31 -5.82
CA GLU A 162 -7.21 11.97 -5.53
C GLU A 162 -8.23 11.19 -4.69
N ILE A 163 -8.77 11.85 -3.66
CA ILE A 163 -9.78 11.28 -2.76
C ILE A 163 -11.03 10.88 -3.55
N GLU A 164 -11.51 11.75 -4.45
CA GLU A 164 -12.68 11.48 -5.29
C GLU A 164 -12.46 10.28 -6.21
N ILE A 165 -11.31 10.19 -6.90
CA ILE A 165 -10.97 9.06 -7.76
C ILE A 165 -10.97 7.74 -6.97
N ILE A 166 -10.34 7.73 -5.80
CA ILE A 166 -10.22 6.53 -4.97
C ILE A 166 -11.59 6.13 -4.40
N ARG A 167 -12.37 7.10 -3.92
CA ARG A 167 -13.73 6.86 -3.41
C ARG A 167 -14.64 6.31 -4.50
N GLU A 168 -14.61 6.89 -5.70
CA GLU A 168 -15.39 6.42 -6.85
C GLU A 168 -15.06 4.96 -7.16
N LYS A 169 -13.77 4.61 -7.28
CA LYS A 169 -13.33 3.25 -7.60
C LYS A 169 -13.71 2.23 -6.52
N LEU A 170 -13.55 2.58 -5.24
CA LEU A 170 -14.02 1.70 -4.15
C LEU A 170 -15.56 1.56 -4.15
N GLY A 171 -16.29 2.63 -4.49
CA GLY A 171 -17.74 2.61 -4.65
C GLY A 171 -18.22 1.71 -5.80
N GLU A 172 -17.53 1.72 -6.95
CA GLU A 172 -17.77 0.80 -8.06
C GLU A 172 -17.60 -0.66 -7.62
N MET A 173 -16.51 -0.97 -6.92
CA MET A 173 -16.26 -2.31 -6.37
C MET A 173 -17.38 -2.76 -5.42
N ILE A 174 -17.87 -1.87 -4.54
CA ILE A 174 -18.99 -2.17 -3.62
C ILE A 174 -20.27 -2.43 -4.42
N LYS A 175 -20.59 -1.55 -5.37
CA LYS A 175 -21.81 -1.63 -6.18
C LYS A 175 -21.88 -2.94 -6.97
N TRP A 176 -20.78 -3.32 -7.63
CA TRP A 176 -20.76 -4.44 -8.57
C TRP A 176 -20.38 -5.78 -7.95
N ARG A 177 -19.53 -5.78 -6.91
CA ARG A 177 -19.03 -7.02 -6.28
C ARG A 177 -19.60 -7.27 -4.89
N LYS A 178 -20.19 -6.25 -4.24
CA LYS A 178 -20.82 -6.35 -2.91
C LYS A 178 -19.88 -6.91 -1.83
N PHE A 179 -18.61 -6.56 -1.95
CA PHE A 179 -17.57 -6.98 -1.02
C PHE A 179 -17.61 -6.13 0.24
N ARG A 180 -18.11 -6.72 1.34
CA ARG A 180 -18.23 -6.03 2.65
C ARG A 180 -16.90 -5.55 3.21
N ASN A 181 -15.79 -6.18 2.84
CA ASN A 181 -14.46 -5.70 3.23
C ASN A 181 -14.09 -4.37 2.55
N VAL A 182 -14.59 -4.10 1.34
CA VAL A 182 -14.38 -2.83 0.65
C VAL A 182 -15.14 -1.71 1.36
N GLU A 183 -16.38 -1.97 1.79
CA GLU A 183 -17.19 -1.03 2.59
C GLU A 183 -16.44 -0.62 3.88
N ALA A 184 -15.96 -1.60 4.64
CA ALA A 184 -15.22 -1.34 5.86
C ALA A 184 -13.90 -0.57 5.63
N CYS A 185 -13.23 -0.80 4.50
CA CYS A 185 -12.04 -0.06 4.12
C CYS A 185 -12.38 1.39 3.75
N LEU A 186 -13.45 1.61 2.98
CA LEU A 186 -13.92 2.93 2.60
C LEU A 186 -14.36 3.75 3.83
N ASP A 187 -15.07 3.14 4.78
CA ASP A 187 -15.47 3.77 6.05
C ASP A 187 -14.27 4.27 6.88
N VAL A 188 -13.14 3.56 6.81
CA VAL A 188 -11.91 3.96 7.48
C VAL A 188 -11.25 5.12 6.75
N LEU A 189 -11.21 5.08 5.41
CA LEU A 189 -10.65 6.17 4.60
C LEU A 189 -11.47 7.46 4.72
N ASP A 190 -12.80 7.38 4.66
CA ASP A 190 -13.68 8.54 4.84
C ASP A 190 -13.46 9.22 6.19
N GLU A 191 -13.25 8.43 7.25
CA GLU A 191 -12.92 8.98 8.56
C GLU A 191 -11.54 9.64 8.60
N VAL A 192 -10.54 9.07 7.93
CA VAL A 192 -9.21 9.69 7.79
C VAL A 192 -9.33 11.02 7.05
N TRP A 193 -9.97 11.04 5.88
CA TRP A 193 -10.14 12.24 5.07
C TRP A 193 -10.92 13.32 5.82
N ARG A 194 -12.00 12.95 6.51
CA ARG A 194 -12.77 13.88 7.33
C ARG A 194 -11.93 14.49 8.45
N ARG A 195 -11.19 13.69 9.21
CA ARG A 195 -10.31 14.19 10.29
C ARG A 195 -9.20 15.10 9.76
N ARG A 196 -8.68 14.84 8.56
CA ARG A 196 -7.70 15.72 7.89
C ARG A 196 -8.32 17.06 7.50
N MET A 197 -9.56 17.07 7.02
CA MET A 197 -10.28 18.30 6.66
C MET A 197 -10.67 19.13 7.89
N ASP A 198 -11.10 18.48 8.97
CA ASP A 198 -11.50 19.14 10.24
C ASP A 198 -10.30 19.68 11.05
N GLY A 199 -9.09 19.20 10.76
CA GLY A 199 -7.86 19.63 11.42
C GLY A 199 -7.52 21.09 11.09
N SER A 200 -7.86 22.00 12.00
CA SER A 200 -7.65 23.46 11.87
C SER A 200 -6.18 23.93 11.73
N ARG A 201 -5.19 23.03 11.83
CA ARG A 201 -3.75 23.32 11.61
C ARG A 201 -3.15 22.29 10.64
N ARG A 202 -2.44 22.76 9.60
CA ARG A 202 -1.76 21.92 8.58
C ARG A 202 -0.89 20.81 9.20
N GLU A 203 -0.22 21.07 10.32
CA GLU A 203 0.63 20.07 11.00
C GLU A 203 -0.14 18.90 11.62
N ASP A 204 -1.42 19.08 11.93
CA ASP A 204 -2.26 18.02 12.50
C ASP A 204 -2.97 17.20 11.41
N GLN A 205 -3.13 17.76 10.21
CA GLN A 205 -3.66 17.05 9.04
C GLN A 205 -2.71 15.94 8.58
N ASP A 206 -1.40 16.21 8.55
CA ASP A 206 -0.37 15.23 8.16
C ASP A 206 -0.17 14.09 9.18
N LYS A 207 -0.77 14.19 10.38
CA LYS A 207 -0.60 13.19 11.46
C LYS A 207 -1.69 12.13 11.49
N VAL A 208 -2.82 12.33 10.81
CA VAL A 208 -3.94 11.39 10.87
C VAL A 208 -3.59 10.17 10.00
N ASP A 209 -3.35 9.03 10.65
CA ASP A 209 -3.07 7.76 9.99
C ASP A 209 -4.28 6.80 10.08
N TRP A 210 -4.52 6.04 9.02
CA TRP A 210 -5.59 5.03 9.00
C TRP A 210 -5.37 3.94 10.06
N LEU A 211 -4.11 3.64 10.44
CA LEU A 211 -3.82 2.71 11.52
C LEU A 211 -4.42 3.17 12.86
N ASP A 212 -4.43 4.47 13.13
CA ASP A 212 -4.99 5.01 14.37
C ASP A 212 -6.52 4.87 14.39
N VAL A 213 -7.17 5.09 13.25
CA VAL A 213 -8.62 4.89 13.08
C VAL A 213 -8.98 3.41 13.30
N VAL A 214 -8.23 2.49 12.68
CA VAL A 214 -8.46 1.04 12.83
C VAL A 214 -8.26 0.58 14.28
N LYS A 215 -7.18 1.04 14.93
CA LYS A 215 -6.89 0.74 16.35
C LYS A 215 -7.99 1.28 17.26
N GLN A 216 -8.44 2.52 17.04
CA GLN A 216 -9.52 3.13 17.84
C GLN A 216 -10.84 2.37 17.72
N ARG A 217 -11.15 1.84 16.54
CA ARG A 217 -12.36 1.02 16.31
C ARG A 217 -12.22 -0.43 16.79
N GLY A 218 -11.02 -0.89 17.14
CA GLY A 218 -10.75 -2.29 17.47
C GLY A 218 -10.94 -3.24 16.28
N TRP A 219 -10.82 -2.73 15.06
CA TRP A 219 -11.09 -3.50 13.83
C TRP A 219 -9.84 -4.25 13.35
N LYS A 220 -10.06 -5.35 12.62
CA LYS A 220 -9.03 -6.07 11.87
C LYS A 220 -9.41 -6.07 10.40
N LEU A 221 -8.85 -5.16 9.63
CA LEU A 221 -9.21 -5.01 8.22
C LEU A 221 -8.63 -6.13 7.34
N SER A 222 -9.45 -6.64 6.43
CA SER A 222 -9.02 -7.50 5.33
C SER A 222 -8.88 -6.66 4.06
N ILE A 223 -7.65 -6.26 3.75
CA ILE A 223 -7.34 -5.41 2.59
C ILE A 223 -6.87 -6.20 1.36
N SER A 224 -7.15 -7.50 1.31
CA SER A 224 -6.91 -8.38 0.14
C SER A 224 -8.16 -8.56 -0.68
#